data_AF-A0A3R7UJ08-F1
#
_entry.id   AF-A0A3R7UJ08-F1
#
_cell.length_a   1.000
_cell.length_b   1.000
_cell.length_c   1.000
_cell.angle_alpha   90.00
_cell.angle_beta   90.00
_cell.angle_gamma   90.00
#
_symmetry.space_group_name_H-M   'P 1'
#
loop_
_entity.id
_entity.type
_entity.pdbx_description
1 polymer ?
#
loop_
_entity_poly.entity_id
_entity_poly.type
_entity_poly.pdbx_seq_one_letter_code
_entity_poly.pdbx_strand_id
1 'polypeptide(L)'
;MKLIISVVVILIFCSEFKAQQGSKIKLKNVSVSDIKLPTVFLFGKEYTARQRNTLIKEILSSRFYDPNFRMEVNFQEFISNKNFSFIHKGPTEIIINSSKLTNRNLFKTYHGYSDVEMPNKERINSFVERVKAVYIDSSRNGILKSKELKKDILIINQNINQKKNKFNSDSTFQIDDYIIKLERRKKRIEKKLNSITLVQIKILTR
;
A
#
# COMPACT_ATOMS: atom_id res chain seq x y z
N MET A 1 -18.37 -5.19 -87.09
CA MET A 1 -17.74 -5.97 -85.99
C MET A 1 -16.45 -5.30 -85.50
N LYS A 2 -16.50 -4.05 -85.03
CA LYS A 2 -15.30 -3.36 -84.48
C LYS A 2 -15.52 -2.73 -83.10
N LEU A 3 -16.77 -2.55 -82.67
CA LEU A 3 -17.09 -2.07 -81.31
C LEU A 3 -17.18 -3.17 -80.24
N ILE A 4 -17.37 -4.43 -80.65
CA ILE A 4 -17.48 -5.56 -79.72
C ILE A 4 -16.11 -5.93 -79.13
N ILE A 5 -15.03 -5.72 -79.89
CA ILE A 5 -13.66 -6.03 -79.45
C ILE A 5 -13.19 -5.07 -78.34
N SER A 6 -13.67 -3.81 -78.34
CA SER A 6 -13.26 -2.83 -77.34
C SER A 6 -13.86 -3.06 -75.96
N VAL A 7 -15.02 -3.73 -75.86
CA VAL A 7 -15.68 -4.02 -74.58
C VAL A 7 -15.06 -5.25 -73.91
N VAL A 8 -14.59 -6.22 -74.70
CA VAL A 8 -13.95 -7.44 -74.19
C VAL A 8 -12.56 -7.15 -73.58
N VAL A 9 -11.84 -6.14 -74.08
CA VAL A 9 -10.52 -5.76 -73.54
C VAL A 9 -10.62 -5.03 -72.19
N ILE A 10 -11.72 -4.30 -71.93
CA ILE A 10 -11.93 -3.59 -70.66
C ILE A 10 -12.32 -4.56 -69.52
N LEU A 11 -12.97 -5.70 -69.84
CA LEU A 11 -13.34 -6.71 -68.85
C LEU A 11 -12.15 -7.54 -68.32
N ILE A 12 -11.01 -7.54 -69.03
CA ILE A 12 -9.81 -8.30 -68.62
C ILE A 12 -8.94 -7.51 -67.62
N PHE A 13 -9.14 -6.19 -67.51
CA PHE A 13 -8.40 -5.34 -66.57
C PHE A 13 -9.06 -5.17 -65.18
N CYS A 14 -10.24 -5.76 -64.96
CA CYS A 14 -10.75 -6.00 -63.61
C CYS A 14 -10.10 -7.27 -63.04
N SER A 15 -8.77 -7.27 -62.96
CA SER A 15 -8.07 -8.21 -62.09
C SER A 15 -8.59 -8.00 -60.67
N GLU A 16 -9.03 -9.10 -60.08
CA GLU A 16 -9.40 -9.19 -58.69
C GLU A 16 -8.26 -8.64 -57.82
N PHE A 17 -8.31 -7.36 -57.47
CA PHE A 17 -7.76 -6.91 -56.21
C PHE A 17 -8.63 -7.55 -55.14
N LYS A 18 -8.35 -8.83 -54.85
CA LYS A 18 -8.67 -9.43 -53.57
C LYS A 18 -7.99 -8.51 -52.57
N ALA A 19 -8.80 -7.63 -51.97
CA ALA A 19 -8.44 -6.98 -50.73
C ALA A 19 -7.82 -8.08 -49.88
N GLN A 20 -6.55 -7.91 -49.53
CA GLN A 20 -5.87 -8.80 -48.62
C GLN A 20 -6.62 -8.68 -47.30
N GLN A 21 -7.67 -9.49 -47.15
CA GLN A 21 -8.41 -9.66 -45.92
C GLN A 21 -7.37 -10.20 -44.96
N GLY A 22 -6.87 -9.31 -44.10
CA GLY A 22 -5.81 -9.62 -43.15
C GLY A 22 -6.16 -10.96 -42.52
N SER A 23 -5.24 -11.94 -42.64
CA SER A 23 -5.52 -13.26 -42.11
C SER A 23 -5.89 -13.08 -40.65
N LYS A 24 -7.02 -13.68 -40.23
CA LYS A 24 -7.42 -13.67 -38.84
C LYS A 24 -6.27 -14.34 -38.10
N ILE A 25 -5.44 -13.57 -37.42
CA ILE A 25 -4.32 -14.10 -36.63
C ILE A 25 -4.97 -15.00 -35.58
N LYS A 26 -5.00 -16.31 -35.87
CA LYS A 26 -5.31 -17.32 -34.87
C LYS A 26 -4.09 -17.36 -33.98
N LEU A 27 -4.09 -16.52 -32.95
CA LEU A 27 -3.17 -16.66 -31.84
C LEU A 27 -3.35 -18.09 -31.35
N LYS A 28 -2.34 -18.95 -31.61
CA LYS A 28 -2.26 -20.22 -30.89
C LYS A 28 -2.29 -19.82 -29.43
N ASN A 29 -3.13 -20.46 -28.62
CA ASN A 29 -3.05 -20.33 -27.18
C ASN A 29 -1.63 -20.77 -26.81
N VAL A 30 -0.73 -19.80 -26.67
CA VAL A 30 0.59 -20.05 -26.15
C VAL A 30 0.30 -20.32 -24.68
N SER A 31 0.33 -21.59 -24.30
CA SER A 31 0.43 -21.97 -22.89
C SER A 31 1.82 -21.59 -22.46
N VAL A 32 2.06 -20.28 -22.33
CA VAL A 32 3.26 -19.83 -21.68
C VAL A 32 3.09 -20.30 -20.25
N SER A 33 3.96 -21.19 -19.79
CA SER A 33 4.23 -21.39 -18.38
C SER A 33 4.90 -20.11 -17.82
N ASP A 34 4.35 -18.95 -18.15
CA ASP A 34 4.84 -17.66 -17.71
C ASP A 34 4.69 -17.68 -16.21
N ILE A 35 5.84 -17.66 -15.54
CA ILE A 35 5.91 -17.39 -14.11
C ILE A 35 5.15 -16.08 -13.92
N LYS A 36 3.94 -16.16 -13.37
CA LYS A 36 3.07 -14.98 -13.15
C LYS A 36 3.92 -13.90 -12.52
N LEU A 37 3.94 -12.72 -13.15
CA LEU A 37 4.75 -11.60 -12.68
C LEU A 37 4.42 -11.33 -11.20
N PRO A 38 5.42 -10.94 -10.40
CA PRO A 38 5.20 -10.50 -9.03
C PRO A 38 4.10 -9.43 -8.96
N THR A 39 3.09 -9.70 -8.15
CA THR A 39 1.90 -8.84 -8.02
C THR A 39 1.78 -8.28 -6.62
N VAL A 40 1.40 -7.01 -6.55
CA VAL A 40 1.04 -6.30 -5.31
C VAL A 40 -0.37 -5.76 -5.52
N PHE A 41 -1.25 -6.02 -4.58
CA PHE A 41 -2.59 -5.45 -4.54
C PHE A 41 -2.55 -4.22 -3.63
N LEU A 42 -2.92 -3.06 -4.14
CA LEU A 42 -3.03 -1.84 -3.36
C LEU A 42 -4.50 -1.40 -3.36
N PHE A 43 -5.14 -1.44 -2.20
CA PHE A 43 -6.57 -1.14 -2.02
C PHE A 43 -7.47 -1.88 -3.03
N GLY A 44 -7.22 -3.17 -3.22
CA GLY A 44 -7.96 -4.05 -4.13
C GLY A 44 -7.60 -3.93 -5.61
N LYS A 45 -6.72 -3.02 -6.02
CA LYS A 45 -6.23 -2.91 -7.40
C LYS A 45 -4.93 -3.69 -7.58
N GLU A 46 -4.83 -4.49 -8.63
CA GLU A 46 -3.64 -5.29 -8.95
C GLU A 46 -2.61 -4.43 -9.69
N TYR A 47 -1.38 -4.42 -9.17
CA TYR A 47 -0.23 -3.79 -9.80
C TYR A 47 0.86 -4.83 -10.07
N THR A 48 1.47 -4.75 -11.24
CA THR A 48 2.68 -5.52 -11.53
C THR A 48 3.87 -4.81 -10.90
N ALA A 49 4.47 -5.44 -9.90
CA ALA A 49 5.53 -4.83 -9.14
C ALA A 49 6.83 -5.59 -9.38
N ARG A 50 7.60 -5.18 -10.39
CA ARG A 50 8.99 -5.66 -10.56
C ARG A 50 9.80 -5.51 -9.27
N GLN A 51 9.49 -4.46 -8.50
CA GLN A 51 10.12 -4.15 -7.21
C GLN A 51 9.44 -4.80 -6.00
N ARG A 52 8.50 -5.76 -6.17
CA ARG A 52 7.84 -6.45 -5.03
C ARG A 52 8.86 -7.01 -4.04
N ASN A 53 9.91 -7.65 -4.55
CA ASN A 53 10.93 -8.25 -3.70
C ASN A 53 11.69 -7.18 -2.91
N THR A 54 12.05 -6.08 -3.57
CA THR A 54 12.68 -4.92 -2.93
C THR A 54 11.80 -4.34 -1.84
N LEU A 55 10.51 -4.12 -2.15
CA LEU A 55 9.50 -3.65 -1.20
C LEU A 55 9.46 -4.53 0.06
N ILE A 56 9.37 -5.84 -0.09
CA ILE A 56 9.32 -6.77 1.05
C ILE A 56 10.63 -6.74 1.84
N LYS A 57 11.78 -6.72 1.15
CA LYS A 57 13.09 -6.62 1.79
C LYS A 57 13.20 -5.36 2.64
N GLU A 58 12.79 -4.22 2.10
CA GLU A 58 12.82 -2.93 2.80
C GLU A 58 11.88 -2.92 3.99
N ILE A 59 10.61 -3.35 3.82
CA ILE A 59 9.64 -3.42 4.90
C ILE A 59 10.15 -4.32 6.04
N LEU A 60 10.60 -5.54 5.75
CA LEU A 60 11.09 -6.48 6.76
C LEU A 60 12.42 -6.03 7.38
N SER A 61 13.22 -5.24 6.67
CA SER A 61 14.45 -4.62 7.17
C SER A 61 14.21 -3.34 7.98
N SER A 62 13.03 -2.75 7.90
CA SER A 62 12.67 -1.51 8.61
C SER A 62 12.09 -1.75 10.00
N ARG A 63 11.98 -0.67 10.80
CA ARG A 63 11.16 -0.62 12.02
C ARG A 63 9.73 -0.21 11.66
N PHE A 64 9.02 -1.09 10.96
CA PHE A 64 7.67 -0.82 10.43
C PHE A 64 6.64 -0.41 11.49
N TYR A 65 6.88 -0.72 12.76
CA TYR A 65 6.02 -0.37 13.91
C TYR A 65 6.34 1.00 14.52
N ASP A 66 7.35 1.71 14.02
CA ASP A 66 7.72 3.03 14.52
C ASP A 66 6.69 4.08 14.08
N PRO A 67 6.22 4.99 14.97
CA PRO A 67 5.36 6.12 14.59
C PRO A 67 5.91 7.01 13.47
N ASN A 68 7.24 7.05 13.31
CA ASN A 68 7.93 7.83 12.28
C ASN A 68 8.25 7.01 11.03
N PHE A 69 7.81 5.74 10.96
CA PHE A 69 8.01 4.91 9.78
C PHE A 69 7.44 5.59 8.54
N ARG A 70 8.20 5.56 7.45
CA ARG A 70 7.79 6.04 6.14
C ARG A 70 8.04 4.96 5.12
N MET A 71 7.03 4.69 4.31
CA MET A 71 7.10 3.78 3.19
C MET A 71 6.73 4.53 1.92
N GLU A 72 7.52 4.32 0.88
CA GLU A 72 7.27 4.87 -0.45
C GLU A 72 7.43 3.75 -1.46
N VAL A 73 6.39 3.51 -2.26
CA VAL A 73 6.34 2.39 -3.19
C VAL A 73 5.89 2.90 -4.55
N ASN A 74 6.75 2.70 -5.54
CA ASN A 74 6.45 3.06 -6.91
C ASN A 74 5.93 1.81 -7.65
N PHE A 75 4.75 1.94 -8.24
CA PHE A 75 4.07 0.90 -9.00
C PHE A 75 3.89 1.34 -10.44
N GLN A 76 3.84 0.36 -11.34
CA GLN A 76 3.46 0.55 -12.73
C GLN A 76 2.26 -0.35 -13.03
N GLU A 77 1.19 0.21 -13.60
CA GLU A 77 0.08 -0.60 -14.09
C GLU A 77 0.52 -1.37 -15.33
N PHE A 78 0.17 -2.65 -15.39
CA PHE A 78 0.55 -3.51 -16.50
C PHE A 78 -0.10 -3.09 -17.83
N ILE A 79 -1.38 -2.76 -17.80
CA ILE A 79 -2.16 -2.49 -19.02
C ILE A 79 -1.92 -1.06 -19.53
N SER A 80 -1.96 -0.08 -18.63
CA SER A 80 -1.91 1.34 -19.01
C SER A 80 -0.49 1.91 -19.04
N ASN A 81 0.52 1.18 -18.53
CA ASN A 81 1.88 1.66 -18.26
C ASN A 81 1.96 2.91 -17.37
N LYS A 82 0.86 3.30 -16.73
CA LYS A 82 0.80 4.45 -15.85
C LYS A 82 1.65 4.17 -14.60
N ASN A 83 2.32 5.21 -14.12
CA ASN A 83 3.11 5.15 -12.89
C ASN A 83 2.28 5.66 -11.71
N PHE A 84 2.45 5.03 -10.56
CA PHE A 84 1.78 5.36 -9.31
C PHE A 84 2.82 5.37 -8.21
N SER A 85 2.71 6.32 -7.28
CA SER A 85 3.50 6.31 -6.06
C SER A 85 2.54 6.23 -4.87
N PHE A 86 2.80 5.27 -3.99
CA PHE A 86 2.12 5.14 -2.72
C PHE A 86 3.06 5.58 -1.61
N ILE A 87 2.68 6.63 -0.88
CA ILE A 87 3.43 7.13 0.27
C ILE A 87 2.58 6.94 1.53
N HIS A 88 3.15 6.25 2.51
CA HIS A 88 2.57 6.09 3.82
C HIS A 88 3.54 6.59 4.90
N LYS A 89 2.99 7.26 5.91
CA LYS A 89 3.69 7.68 7.13
C LYS A 89 2.94 7.15 8.34
N GLY A 90 3.66 6.62 9.30
CA GLY A 90 3.11 6.01 10.50
C GLY A 90 3.37 4.51 10.56
N PRO A 91 3.01 3.90 11.69
CA PRO A 91 3.26 2.50 11.92
C PRO A 91 2.37 1.66 10.99
N THR A 92 2.93 0.55 10.50
CA THR A 92 2.27 -0.37 9.57
C THR A 92 2.15 -1.75 10.22
N GLU A 93 1.02 -2.41 10.02
CA GLU A 93 0.83 -3.79 10.48
C GLU A 93 1.25 -4.77 9.39
N ILE A 94 2.07 -5.77 9.72
CA ILE A 94 2.46 -6.83 8.78
C ILE A 94 1.80 -8.14 9.20
N ILE A 95 1.18 -8.83 8.25
CA ILE A 95 0.51 -10.11 8.46
C ILE A 95 1.08 -11.09 7.45
N ILE A 96 1.66 -12.20 7.92
CA ILE A 96 2.22 -13.26 7.07
C ILE A 96 1.35 -14.51 7.26
N ASN A 97 0.73 -15.01 6.19
CA ASN A 97 -0.14 -16.19 6.23
C ASN A 97 -1.17 -16.15 7.39
N SER A 98 -1.81 -15.00 7.59
CA SER A 98 -2.78 -14.72 8.68
C SER A 98 -2.19 -14.49 10.08
N SER A 99 -0.89 -14.64 10.26
CA SER A 99 -0.21 -14.36 11.53
C SER A 99 0.38 -12.96 11.53
N LYS A 100 0.01 -12.15 12.53
CA LYS A 100 0.61 -10.82 12.73
C LYS A 100 2.09 -10.95 13.05
N LEU A 101 2.93 -10.24 12.32
CA LEU A 101 4.36 -10.14 12.59
C LEU A 101 4.59 -9.23 13.79
N THR A 102 5.24 -9.77 14.81
CA THR A 102 5.64 -9.04 16.01
C THR A 102 6.88 -8.17 15.75
N ASN A 103 7.11 -7.18 16.62
CA ASN A 103 8.29 -6.31 16.51
C ASN A 103 9.58 -7.13 16.65
N ARG A 104 9.61 -8.05 17.62
CA ARG A 104 10.61 -9.11 17.72
C ARG A 104 10.23 -10.23 16.76
N ASN A 105 10.94 -10.35 15.66
CA ASN A 105 10.66 -11.35 14.64
C ASN A 105 11.95 -11.94 14.05
N LEU A 106 11.76 -13.02 13.29
CA LEU A 106 12.83 -13.80 12.68
C LEU A 106 13.61 -13.05 11.59
N PHE A 107 13.11 -11.92 11.08
CA PHE A 107 13.78 -11.08 10.10
C PHE A 107 14.72 -10.06 10.74
N LYS A 108 14.79 -10.02 12.07
CA LYS A 108 15.70 -9.17 12.85
C LYS A 108 16.67 -10.03 13.64
N THR A 109 17.90 -9.57 13.75
CA THR A 109 18.88 -10.06 14.71
C THR A 109 19.03 -9.04 15.84
N TYR A 110 19.05 -9.56 17.07
CA TYR A 110 19.24 -8.79 18.29
C TYR A 110 20.63 -9.10 18.83
N HIS A 111 21.49 -8.09 18.92
CA HIS A 111 22.82 -8.27 19.50
C HIS A 111 22.74 -7.95 20.99
N GLY A 112 23.02 -8.92 21.85
CA GLY A 112 22.72 -8.86 23.29
C GLY A 112 23.34 -7.70 24.09
N TYR A 113 24.27 -6.96 23.50
CA TYR A 113 24.94 -5.81 24.13
C TYR A 113 24.47 -4.44 23.61
N SER A 114 23.57 -4.40 22.62
CA SER A 114 23.09 -3.13 22.05
C SER A 114 21.62 -3.24 21.61
N ASP A 115 20.81 -2.21 21.86
CA ASP A 115 19.42 -2.09 21.36
C ASP A 115 19.35 -1.88 19.82
N VAL A 116 20.39 -2.28 19.11
CA VAL A 116 20.52 -2.17 17.66
C VAL A 116 19.92 -3.41 17.03
N GLU A 117 18.85 -3.21 16.29
CA GLU A 117 18.20 -4.24 15.49
C GLU A 117 18.83 -4.24 14.10
N MET A 118 19.39 -5.38 13.69
CA MET A 118 19.91 -5.54 12.34
C MET A 118 19.01 -6.47 11.51
N PRO A 119 18.89 -6.25 10.20
CA PRO A 119 18.12 -7.14 9.33
C PRO A 119 18.83 -8.49 9.17
N ASN A 120 18.10 -9.59 9.38
CA ASN A 120 18.56 -10.93 9.05
C ASN A 120 18.43 -11.17 7.53
N LYS A 121 19.44 -10.75 6.76
CA LYS A 121 19.41 -10.76 5.30
C LYS A 121 19.13 -12.14 4.71
N GLU A 122 19.68 -13.20 5.30
CA GLU A 122 19.51 -14.58 4.83
C GLU A 122 18.05 -15.04 4.96
N ARG A 123 17.44 -14.84 6.14
CA ARG A 123 16.03 -15.16 6.35
C ARG A 123 15.09 -14.31 5.50
N ILE A 124 15.44 -13.05 5.28
CA ILE A 124 14.66 -12.17 4.40
C ILE A 124 14.73 -12.67 2.95
N ASN A 125 15.93 -12.98 2.44
CA ASN A 125 16.10 -13.43 1.05
C ASN A 125 15.33 -14.74 0.79
N SER A 126 15.49 -15.74 1.65
CA SER A 126 14.77 -17.02 1.56
C SER A 126 13.26 -16.87 1.75
N PHE A 127 12.80 -15.89 2.52
CA PHE A 127 11.37 -15.60 2.66
C PHE A 127 10.79 -14.98 1.38
N VAL A 128 11.48 -14.00 0.80
CA VAL A 128 11.03 -13.26 -0.39
C VAL A 128 10.80 -14.18 -1.59
N GLU A 129 11.62 -15.24 -1.73
CA GLU A 129 11.46 -16.26 -2.77
C GLU A 129 10.16 -17.05 -2.64
N ARG A 130 9.65 -17.24 -1.43
CA ARG A 130 8.41 -17.97 -1.15
C ARG A 130 7.16 -17.11 -1.28
N VAL A 131 7.30 -15.81 -1.49
CA VAL A 131 6.15 -14.89 -1.54
C VAL A 131 5.37 -15.07 -2.83
N LYS A 132 4.09 -15.40 -2.66
CA LYS A 132 3.09 -15.52 -3.73
C LYS A 132 2.48 -14.17 -4.07
N ALA A 133 1.97 -13.46 -3.06
CA ALA A 133 1.25 -12.20 -3.25
C ALA A 133 1.40 -11.28 -2.04
N VAL A 134 1.28 -9.97 -2.28
CA VAL A 134 1.29 -8.92 -1.25
C VAL A 134 0.05 -8.06 -1.41
N TYR A 135 -0.62 -7.75 -0.30
CA TYR A 135 -1.79 -6.88 -0.25
C TYR A 135 -1.51 -5.73 0.70
N ILE A 136 -1.69 -4.50 0.25
CA ILE A 136 -1.57 -3.28 1.02
C ILE A 136 -2.95 -2.67 1.11
N ASP A 137 -3.52 -2.67 2.30
CA ASP A 137 -4.88 -2.22 2.56
C ASP A 137 -4.96 -1.37 3.83
N SER A 138 -6.12 -0.76 4.05
CA SER A 138 -6.40 -0.07 5.31
C SER A 138 -6.64 -1.06 6.45
N SER A 139 -6.12 -0.76 7.63
CA SER A 139 -6.47 -1.47 8.86
C SER A 139 -7.81 -0.98 9.38
N ARG A 140 -8.86 -1.81 9.23
CA ARG A 140 -10.22 -1.47 9.71
C ARG A 140 -10.22 -1.16 11.20
N ASN A 141 -9.56 -2.00 12.00
CA ASN A 141 -9.46 -1.83 13.45
C ASN A 141 -8.68 -0.55 13.80
N GLY A 142 -7.57 -0.29 13.11
CA GLY A 142 -6.80 0.93 13.28
C GLY A 142 -7.62 2.18 12.99
N ILE A 143 -8.36 2.20 11.87
CA ILE A 143 -9.24 3.31 11.52
C ILE A 143 -10.31 3.55 12.58
N LEU A 144 -10.98 2.50 13.05
CA LEU A 144 -12.02 2.64 14.07
C LEU A 144 -11.46 3.22 15.37
N LYS A 145 -10.34 2.67 15.86
CA LYS A 145 -9.66 3.16 17.06
C LYS A 145 -9.16 4.59 16.90
N SER A 146 -8.64 4.94 15.73
CA SER A 146 -8.19 6.31 15.42
C SER A 146 -9.35 7.30 15.49
N LYS A 147 -10.51 6.92 14.94
CA LYS A 147 -11.72 7.76 15.01
C LYS A 147 -12.18 7.97 16.45
N GLU A 148 -12.16 6.93 17.28
CA GLU A 148 -12.52 7.02 18.69
C GLU A 148 -11.59 7.97 19.46
N LEU A 149 -10.25 7.78 19.36
CA LEU A 149 -9.30 8.66 20.04
C LEU A 149 -9.39 10.12 19.57
N LYS A 150 -9.69 10.35 18.29
CA LYS A 150 -9.91 11.71 17.77
C LYS A 150 -11.14 12.37 18.38
N LYS A 151 -12.23 11.61 18.61
CA LYS A 151 -13.41 12.12 19.33
C LYS A 151 -13.06 12.47 20.77
N ASP A 152 -12.29 11.62 21.46
CA ASP A 152 -11.86 11.91 22.84
C ASP A 152 -11.03 13.20 22.92
N ILE A 153 -10.10 13.42 21.98
CA ILE A 153 -9.31 14.66 21.91
C ILE A 153 -10.23 15.87 21.69
N LEU A 154 -11.23 15.75 20.81
CA LEU A 154 -12.19 16.82 20.55
C LEU A 154 -12.97 17.20 21.82
N ILE A 155 -13.47 16.22 22.56
CA ILE A 155 -14.19 16.42 23.82
C ILE A 155 -13.27 17.09 24.86
N ILE A 156 -12.02 16.65 24.98
CA ILE A 156 -11.06 17.26 25.91
C ILE A 156 -10.80 18.73 25.53
N ASN A 157 -10.61 19.04 24.25
CA ASN A 157 -10.41 20.42 23.78
C ASN A 157 -11.64 21.30 24.09
N GLN A 158 -12.86 20.78 23.89
CA GLN A 158 -14.09 21.48 24.25
C GLN A 158 -14.14 21.79 25.75
N ASN A 159 -13.80 20.83 26.60
CA ASN A 159 -13.76 21.02 28.05
C ASN A 159 -12.72 22.06 28.48
N ILE A 160 -11.53 22.04 27.88
CA ILE A 160 -10.48 23.05 28.13
C ILE A 160 -11.00 24.44 27.74
N ASN A 161 -11.58 24.59 26.55
CA ASN A 161 -12.07 25.88 26.06
C ASN A 161 -13.24 26.41 26.89
N GLN A 162 -14.21 25.56 27.25
CA GLN A 162 -15.31 25.93 28.13
C GLN A 162 -14.80 26.42 29.48
N LYS A 163 -13.79 25.76 30.05
CA LYS A 163 -13.26 26.14 31.36
C LYS A 163 -12.45 27.43 31.32
N LYS A 164 -11.69 27.66 30.24
CA LYS A 164 -11.01 28.94 29.98
C LYS A 164 -11.99 30.10 29.80
N ASN A 165 -13.07 29.91 29.05
CA ASN A 165 -14.07 30.95 28.78
C ASN A 165 -14.94 31.32 29.99
N LYS A 166 -15.10 30.41 30.97
CA LYS A 166 -15.99 30.62 32.12
C LYS A 166 -15.36 31.44 33.25
N PHE A 167 -14.06 31.77 33.19
CA PHE A 167 -13.35 32.42 34.29
C PHE A 167 -12.42 33.54 33.79
N ASN A 168 -12.98 34.75 33.75
CA ASN A 168 -12.24 36.02 33.71
C ASN A 168 -12.24 36.72 35.10
N SER A 169 -12.61 36.03 36.18
CA SER A 169 -12.66 36.63 37.54
C SER A 169 -12.38 35.60 38.66
N ASP A 170 -11.31 35.84 39.41
CA ASP A 170 -11.11 35.57 40.85
C ASP A 170 -10.75 34.19 41.43
N SER A 171 -10.30 33.17 40.67
CA SER A 171 -9.62 32.01 41.30
C SER A 171 -8.64 31.24 40.39
N THR A 172 -7.46 31.81 40.17
CA THR A 172 -6.43 31.31 39.24
C THR A 172 -5.85 29.92 39.61
N PHE A 173 -5.64 29.63 40.90
CA PHE A 173 -4.83 28.46 41.32
C PHE A 173 -5.48 27.07 41.11
N GLN A 174 -6.81 26.91 41.27
CA GLN A 174 -7.46 25.60 41.12
C GLN A 174 -7.83 25.26 39.67
N ILE A 175 -7.98 26.28 38.83
CA ILE A 175 -8.32 26.14 37.41
C ILE A 175 -7.14 25.60 36.62
N ASP A 176 -5.93 26.04 36.96
CA ASP A 176 -4.69 25.62 36.32
C ASP A 176 -4.46 24.11 36.49
N ASP A 177 -4.65 23.55 37.70
CA ASP A 177 -4.39 22.12 37.92
C ASP A 177 -5.36 21.20 37.14
N TYR A 178 -6.64 21.60 37.01
CA TYR A 178 -7.61 20.86 36.21
C TYR A 178 -7.30 20.91 34.71
N ILE A 179 -6.96 22.09 34.17
CA ILE A 179 -6.57 22.25 32.76
C ILE A 179 -5.28 21.45 32.48
N ILE A 180 -4.28 21.55 33.35
CA ILE A 180 -3.04 20.77 33.26
C ILE A 180 -3.34 19.26 33.24
N LYS A 181 -4.27 18.78 34.08
CA LYS A 181 -4.69 17.37 34.08
C LYS A 181 -5.33 16.95 32.75
N LEU A 182 -6.17 17.79 32.16
CA LEU A 182 -6.77 17.55 30.85
C LEU A 182 -5.74 17.55 29.73
N GLU A 183 -4.79 18.49 29.72
CA GLU A 183 -3.70 18.54 28.75
C GLU A 183 -2.79 17.31 28.84
N ARG A 184 -2.46 16.87 30.05
CA ARG A 184 -1.73 15.61 30.28
C ARG A 184 -2.50 14.41 29.72
N ARG A 185 -3.81 14.34 29.92
CA ARG A 185 -4.67 13.29 29.37
C ARG A 185 -4.68 13.33 27.84
N LYS A 186 -4.86 14.50 27.24
CA LYS A 186 -4.81 14.72 25.79
C LYS A 186 -3.49 14.24 25.20
N LYS A 187 -2.36 14.64 25.78
CA LYS A 187 -1.02 14.21 25.34
C LYS A 187 -0.85 12.68 25.36
N ARG A 188 -1.42 12.00 26.36
CA ARG A 188 -1.41 10.51 26.40
C ARG A 188 -2.24 9.90 25.27
N ILE A 189 -3.39 10.49 24.94
CA ILE A 189 -4.25 10.04 23.85
C ILE A 189 -3.60 10.30 22.50
N GLU A 190 -2.97 11.46 22.30
CA GLU A 190 -2.21 11.78 21.08
C GLU A 190 -1.05 10.81 20.86
N LYS A 191 -0.30 10.47 21.92
CA LYS A 191 0.72 9.42 21.85
C LYS A 191 0.15 8.08 21.41
N LYS A 192 -1.02 7.68 21.94
CA LYS A 192 -1.71 6.46 21.52
C LYS A 192 -2.21 6.55 20.07
N LEU A 193 -2.65 7.73 19.63
CA LEU A 193 -3.13 7.95 18.26
C LEU A 193 -1.99 7.79 17.25
N ASN A 194 -0.80 8.32 17.57
CA ASN A 194 0.37 8.24 16.71
C ASN A 194 0.93 6.81 16.57
N SER A 195 0.62 5.91 17.50
CA SER A 195 1.04 4.51 17.43
C SER A 195 0.00 3.59 16.77
N ILE A 196 -1.13 4.12 16.30
CA ILE A 196 -2.15 3.30 15.61
C ILE A 196 -1.71 2.97 14.20
N THR A 197 -1.75 1.68 13.88
CA THR A 197 -1.53 1.17 12.53
C THR A 197 -2.74 1.46 11.65
N LEU A 198 -2.61 2.34 10.66
CA LEU A 198 -3.70 2.67 9.72
C LEU A 198 -3.63 1.85 8.43
N VAL A 199 -2.46 1.33 8.11
CA VAL A 199 -2.19 0.47 6.95
C VAL A 199 -1.78 -0.91 7.43
N GLN A 200 -2.24 -1.93 6.73
CA GLN A 200 -1.85 -3.32 6.91
C GLN A 200 -1.27 -3.88 5.61
N ILE A 201 -0.23 -4.68 5.72
CA ILE A 201 0.41 -5.40 4.61
C ILE A 201 0.27 -6.88 4.87
N LYS A 202 -0.51 -7.57 4.03
CA LYS A 202 -0.67 -9.02 4.08
C LYS A 202 0.23 -9.66 3.06
N ILE A 203 1.05 -10.60 3.49
CA ILE A 203 1.96 -11.37 2.65
C ILE A 203 1.49 -12.82 2.67
N LEU A 204 1.20 -13.35 1.48
CA LEU A 204 0.88 -14.76 1.28
C LEU A 204 2.11 -15.47 0.73
N THR A 205 2.53 -16.56 1.37
CA THR A 205 3.56 -17.45 0.85
C THR A 205 2.95 -18.65 0.13
N ARG A 206 3.77 -19.35 -0.67
CA ARG A 206 3.46 -20.68 -1.18
C ARG A 206 3.55 -21.74 -0.08
#